data_AF-A0A7K2M2B9-F1
#
_entry.id   AF-A0A7K2M2B9-F1
#
_cell.length_a   1.000
_cell.length_b   1.000
_cell.length_c   1.000
_cell.angle_alpha   90.00
_cell.angle_beta   90.00
_cell.angle_gamma   90.00
#
_symmetry.space_group_name_H-M   'P 1'
#
loop_
_entity.id
_entity.type
_entity.pdbx_description
1 polymer ?
#
loop_
_entity_poly.entity_id
_entity_poly.type
_entity_poly.pdbx_seq_one_letter_code
_entity_poly.pdbx_strand_id
1 'polypeptide(L)'
;MTSETSPDLAAALAAGTLVLDGGLSNQLETAGHDLGDALWSARLLAERPEAVTEAHLAYFTAGADVVITASYQATFEGFARRGIGRERAAALIASGVDLARDAVRRARAQGVARPLWVAASAGPYGAMLADGSEYRGRYGLTAGELERFHRPRLEVLAA
;
A
#
# COMPACT_ATOMS: atom_id res chain seq x y z
N MET A 1 -11.29 -9.54 28.64
CA MET A 1 -10.74 -8.79 27.49
C MET A 1 -11.22 -9.48 26.24
N THR A 2 -12.34 -9.04 25.68
CA THR A 2 -12.83 -9.52 24.38
C THR A 2 -11.84 -9.05 23.33
N SER A 3 -11.17 -10.00 22.67
CA SER A 3 -10.46 -9.74 21.43
C SER A 3 -11.51 -9.30 20.41
N GLU A 4 -11.72 -8.00 20.25
CA GLU A 4 -12.56 -7.45 19.19
C GLU A 4 -11.83 -7.68 17.85
N THR A 5 -12.03 -8.87 17.30
CA THR A 5 -11.84 -9.10 15.88
C THR A 5 -12.80 -8.20 15.14
N SER A 6 -12.26 -7.26 14.34
CA SER A 6 -13.05 -6.49 13.38
C SER A 6 -13.98 -7.43 12.60
N PRO A 7 -15.23 -7.03 12.31
CA PRO A 7 -16.08 -7.81 11.44
C PRO A 7 -15.38 -8.09 10.12
N ASP A 8 -15.66 -9.25 9.53
CA ASP A 8 -15.21 -9.57 8.19
C ASP A 8 -15.63 -8.47 7.21
N LEU A 9 -14.78 -8.16 6.23
CA LEU A 9 -14.98 -7.05 5.30
C LEU A 9 -16.28 -7.22 4.52
N ALA A 10 -16.64 -8.44 4.12
CA ALA A 10 -17.89 -8.71 3.41
C ALA A 10 -19.12 -8.40 4.27
N ALA A 11 -19.08 -8.73 5.57
CA ALA A 11 -20.14 -8.40 6.50
C ALA A 11 -20.26 -6.89 6.72
N ALA A 12 -19.14 -6.19 6.83
CA ALA A 12 -19.11 -4.73 6.96
C ALA A 12 -19.70 -4.02 5.73
N LEU A 13 -19.33 -4.48 4.52
CA LEU A 13 -19.89 -3.97 3.26
C LEU A 13 -21.39 -4.27 3.10
N ALA A 14 -21.86 -5.40 3.62
CA ALA A 14 -23.29 -5.72 3.63
C ALA A 14 -24.08 -4.85 4.62
N ALA A 15 -23.44 -4.38 5.70
CA ALA A 15 -24.06 -3.54 6.71
C ALA A 15 -24.07 -2.05 6.33
N GLY A 16 -23.14 -1.59 5.48
CA GLY A 16 -23.09 -0.19 5.08
C GLY A 16 -21.91 0.17 4.17
N THR A 17 -21.79 1.47 3.89
CA THR A 17 -20.66 2.02 3.13
C THR A 17 -19.42 2.11 3.99
N LEU A 18 -18.27 1.75 3.43
CA LEU A 18 -16.95 1.95 4.03
C LEU A 18 -16.21 3.06 3.30
N VAL A 19 -15.48 3.87 4.05
CA VAL A 19 -14.69 4.98 3.53
C VAL A 19 -13.26 4.49 3.27
N LEU A 20 -12.81 4.55 2.01
CA LEU A 20 -11.40 4.37 1.67
C LEU A 20 -10.60 5.64 2.00
N ASP A 21 -9.30 5.48 2.15
CA ASP A 21 -8.37 6.61 2.21
C ASP A 21 -8.31 7.39 0.89
N GLY A 22 -7.60 8.51 0.93
CA GLY A 22 -7.32 9.34 -0.24
C GLY A 22 -5.98 9.00 -0.91
N GLY A 23 -5.52 9.89 -1.80
CA GLY A 23 -4.21 9.77 -2.42
C GLY A 23 -3.10 9.82 -1.37
N LEU A 24 -2.34 8.73 -1.22
CA LEU A 24 -1.19 8.67 -0.31
C LEU A 24 -0.15 9.74 -0.65
N SER A 25 0.03 10.02 -1.95
CA SER A 25 0.91 11.09 -2.43
C SER A 25 0.55 12.45 -1.80
N ASN A 26 -0.73 12.80 -1.77
CA ASN A 26 -1.18 14.11 -1.27
C ASN A 26 -0.83 14.31 0.21
N GLN A 27 -0.98 13.26 1.04
CA GLN A 27 -0.60 13.32 2.46
C GLN A 27 0.91 13.44 2.63
N LEU A 28 1.68 12.68 1.85
CA LEU A 28 3.15 12.72 1.92
C LEU A 28 3.71 14.06 1.43
N GLU A 29 3.15 14.64 0.37
CA GLU A 29 3.51 15.99 -0.11
C GLU A 29 3.15 17.06 0.92
N THR A 30 1.96 16.97 1.53
CA THR A 30 1.53 17.88 2.60
C THR A 30 2.46 17.80 3.82
N ALA A 31 3.00 16.61 4.10
CA ALA A 31 4.01 16.40 5.14
C ALA A 31 5.45 16.81 4.71
N GLY A 32 5.63 17.30 3.48
CA GLY A 32 6.91 17.82 2.98
C GLY A 32 7.84 16.78 2.35
N HIS A 33 7.33 15.60 1.98
CA HIS A 33 8.12 14.59 1.29
C HIS A 33 8.17 14.85 -0.23
N ASP A 34 9.35 14.66 -0.81
CA ASP A 34 9.58 14.75 -2.25
C ASP A 34 9.12 13.47 -2.97
N LEU A 35 8.19 13.62 -3.93
CA LEU A 35 7.66 12.53 -4.75
C LEU A 35 8.09 12.60 -6.22
N GLY A 36 9.07 13.45 -6.58
CA GLY A 36 9.52 13.62 -7.97
C GLY A 36 10.19 12.38 -8.59
N ASP A 37 10.42 11.34 -7.80
CA ASP A 37 10.97 10.07 -8.23
C ASP A 37 9.88 9.18 -8.88
N ALA A 38 10.21 8.59 -10.02
CA ALA A 38 9.28 7.78 -10.82
C ALA A 38 8.74 6.52 -10.09
N LEU A 39 9.39 6.08 -9.02
CA LEU A 39 8.98 4.98 -8.13
C LEU A 39 8.89 5.46 -6.66
N TRP A 40 8.41 6.70 -6.45
CA TRP A 40 8.40 7.36 -5.13
C TRP A 40 7.80 6.49 -4.03
N SER A 41 6.76 5.70 -4.32
CA SER A 41 6.08 4.89 -3.29
C SER A 41 7.01 3.78 -2.78
N ALA A 42 7.71 3.11 -3.70
CA ALA A 42 8.71 2.09 -3.37
C ALA A 42 9.94 2.71 -2.68
N ARG A 43 10.33 3.93 -3.07
CA ARG A 43 11.43 4.67 -2.45
C ARG A 43 11.14 5.05 -1.01
N LEU A 44 10.00 5.72 -0.75
CA LEU A 44 9.64 6.13 0.61
C LEU A 44 9.40 4.95 1.53
N LEU A 45 8.86 3.84 1.00
CA LEU A 45 8.75 2.59 1.75
C LEU A 45 10.12 2.08 2.24
N ALA A 46 11.19 2.30 1.46
CA ALA A 46 12.55 1.89 1.81
C ALA A 46 13.30 2.92 2.67
N GLU A 47 13.12 4.21 2.41
CA GLU A 47 13.94 5.30 2.95
C GLU A 47 13.29 6.07 4.11
N ARG A 48 11.96 6.06 4.20
CA ARG A 48 11.14 6.83 5.14
C ARG A 48 9.88 6.04 5.58
N PRO A 49 10.02 4.81 6.10
CA PRO A 49 8.88 3.97 6.49
C PRO A 49 7.98 4.65 7.54
N GLU A 50 8.53 5.48 8.42
CA GLU A 50 7.78 6.26 9.39
C GLU A 50 6.78 7.22 8.74
N ALA A 51 7.15 7.85 7.63
CA ALA A 51 6.27 8.76 6.89
C ALA A 51 5.03 8.03 6.34
N VAL A 52 5.22 6.79 5.90
CA VAL A 52 4.13 5.94 5.41
C VAL A 52 3.15 5.62 6.54
N THR A 53 3.65 5.25 7.72
CA THR A 53 2.79 5.01 8.89
C THR A 53 2.02 6.26 9.30
N GLU A 54 2.68 7.42 9.36
CA GLU A 54 2.03 8.68 9.73
C GLU A 54 0.97 9.10 8.71
N ALA A 55 1.21 8.91 7.40
CA ALA A 55 0.22 9.18 6.37
C ALA A 55 -1.02 8.28 6.49
N HIS A 56 -0.84 6.98 6.76
CA HIS A 56 -1.97 6.07 7.03
C HIS A 56 -2.71 6.44 8.31
N LEU A 57 -1.99 6.81 9.38
CA LEU A 57 -2.58 7.25 10.63
C LEU A 57 -3.42 8.52 10.44
N ALA A 58 -2.93 9.49 9.66
CA ALA A 58 -3.68 10.69 9.33
C ALA A 58 -5.04 10.36 8.67
N TYR A 59 -5.07 9.41 7.74
CA TYR A 59 -6.32 8.97 7.11
C TYR A 59 -7.27 8.26 8.09
N PHE A 60 -6.75 7.39 8.96
CA PHE A 60 -7.58 6.77 9.98
C PHE A 60 -8.15 7.80 10.96
N THR A 61 -7.36 8.79 11.39
CA THR A 61 -7.87 9.86 12.28
C THR A 61 -8.85 10.78 11.56
N ALA A 62 -8.73 10.95 10.25
CA ALA A 62 -9.66 11.72 9.42
C ALA A 62 -10.99 11.00 9.13
N GLY A 63 -11.10 9.70 9.41
CA GLY A 63 -12.35 8.94 9.27
C GLY A 63 -12.32 7.80 8.25
N ALA A 64 -11.19 7.52 7.60
CA ALA A 64 -11.09 6.37 6.70
C ALA A 64 -11.29 5.05 7.46
N ASP A 65 -12.05 4.13 6.91
CA ASP A 65 -12.21 2.78 7.45
C ASP A 65 -11.15 1.83 6.89
N VAL A 66 -10.72 2.07 5.65
CA VAL A 66 -9.73 1.25 4.95
C VAL A 66 -8.60 2.14 4.46
N VAL A 67 -7.35 1.75 4.73
CA VAL A 67 -6.18 2.35 4.07
C VAL A 67 -5.60 1.39 3.04
N ILE A 68 -5.05 1.96 1.97
CA ILE A 68 -4.41 1.23 0.88
C ILE A 68 -2.89 1.35 1.04
N THR A 69 -2.18 0.21 1.14
CA THR A 69 -0.73 0.19 1.44
C THR A 69 0.12 0.91 0.39
N ALA A 70 1.30 1.41 0.80
CA ALA A 70 2.28 2.08 -0.07
C ALA A 70 2.99 1.16 -1.10
N SER A 71 2.36 0.07 -1.52
CA SER A 71 2.94 -0.97 -2.39
C SER A 71 2.54 -0.85 -3.87
N TYR A 72 1.91 0.25 -4.29
CA TYR A 72 1.45 0.45 -5.68
C TYR A 72 2.57 0.20 -6.71
N GLN A 73 3.75 0.80 -6.52
CA GLN A 73 4.91 0.63 -7.40
C GLN A 73 5.96 -0.37 -6.87
N ALA A 74 5.73 -0.94 -5.68
CA ALA A 74 6.68 -1.84 -5.02
C ALA A 74 6.70 -3.21 -5.73
N THR A 75 7.66 -3.39 -6.63
CA THR A 75 7.84 -4.60 -7.43
C THR A 75 9.28 -5.08 -7.35
N PHE A 76 9.51 -6.39 -7.53
CA PHE A 76 10.87 -6.93 -7.54
C PHE A 76 11.72 -6.29 -8.63
N GLU A 77 11.15 -6.06 -9.82
CA GLU A 77 11.79 -5.42 -10.96
C GLU A 77 12.08 -3.94 -10.69
N GLY A 78 11.12 -3.21 -10.10
CA GLY A 78 11.32 -1.81 -9.71
C GLY A 78 12.44 -1.64 -8.69
N PHE A 79 12.50 -2.53 -7.69
CA PHE A 79 13.58 -2.55 -6.70
C PHE A 79 14.93 -2.99 -7.29
N ALA A 80 14.94 -3.98 -8.19
CA ALA A 80 16.17 -4.42 -8.85
C ALA A 80 16.81 -3.31 -9.69
N ARG A 81 16.00 -2.47 -10.37
CA ARG A 81 16.49 -1.26 -11.09
C ARG A 81 17.19 -0.25 -10.16
N ARG A 82 16.92 -0.31 -8.85
CA ARG A 82 17.56 0.50 -7.81
C ARG A 82 18.70 -0.24 -7.08
N GLY A 83 19.12 -1.41 -7.58
CA GLY A 83 20.17 -2.21 -6.94
C GLY A 83 19.72 -2.92 -5.66
N ILE A 84 18.42 -2.99 -5.38
CA ILE A 84 17.88 -3.72 -4.22
C ILE A 84 17.67 -5.19 -4.58
N GLY A 85 18.34 -6.07 -3.83
CA GLY A 85 18.24 -7.51 -4.01
C GLY A 85 16.85 -8.08 -3.66
N ARG A 86 16.55 -9.26 -4.21
CA ARG A 86 15.22 -9.91 -4.12
C ARG A 86 14.72 -10.11 -2.69
N GLU A 87 15.58 -10.57 -1.78
CA GLU A 87 15.20 -10.79 -0.38
C GLU A 87 14.80 -9.48 0.31
N ARG A 88 15.60 -8.42 0.13
CA ARG A 88 15.28 -7.09 0.67
C ARG A 88 14.02 -6.51 0.02
N ALA A 89 13.82 -6.71 -1.28
CA ALA A 89 12.61 -6.29 -1.97
C ALA A 89 11.36 -6.97 -1.39
N ALA A 90 11.40 -8.28 -1.12
CA ALA A 90 10.31 -8.99 -0.46
C ALA A 90 10.02 -8.41 0.94
N ALA A 91 11.07 -8.17 1.74
CA ALA A 91 10.91 -7.56 3.07
C ALA A 91 10.28 -6.16 3.00
N LEU A 92 10.65 -5.34 2.01
CA LEU A 92 10.07 -4.01 1.80
C LEU A 92 8.60 -4.08 1.36
N ILE A 93 8.26 -5.00 0.45
CA ILE A 93 6.87 -5.20 0.01
C ILE A 93 6.00 -5.61 1.21
N ALA A 94 6.47 -6.57 2.01
CA ALA A 94 5.78 -7.01 3.22
C ALA A 94 5.64 -5.87 4.25
N SER A 95 6.70 -5.07 4.45
CA SER A 95 6.66 -3.99 5.43
C SER A 95 5.60 -2.94 5.12
N GLY A 96 5.18 -2.76 3.86
CA GLY A 96 4.08 -1.86 3.51
C GLY A 96 2.77 -2.22 4.23
N VAL A 97 2.50 -3.52 4.42
CA VAL A 97 1.35 -4.01 5.19
C VAL A 97 1.57 -3.79 6.69
N ASP A 98 2.78 -4.06 7.19
CA ASP A 98 3.10 -3.90 8.61
C ASP A 98 3.02 -2.45 9.08
N LEU A 99 3.45 -1.49 8.25
CA LEU A 99 3.34 -0.06 8.52
C LEU A 99 1.89 0.39 8.59
N ALA A 100 1.04 -0.08 7.67
CA ALA A 100 -0.41 0.18 7.73
C ALA A 100 -1.06 -0.45 8.97
N ARG A 101 -0.66 -1.66 9.36
CA ARG A 101 -1.09 -2.29 10.62
C ARG A 101 -0.60 -1.55 11.86
N ASP A 102 0.58 -0.94 11.81
CA ASP A 102 1.05 -0.05 12.87
C ASP A 102 0.19 1.20 12.99
N ALA A 103 -0.20 1.80 11.86
CA ALA A 103 -1.14 2.91 11.85
C ALA A 103 -2.50 2.53 12.47
N VAL A 104 -3.01 1.32 12.23
CA VAL A 104 -4.22 0.79 12.92
C VAL A 104 -4.02 0.77 14.44
N ARG A 105 -2.88 0.27 14.93
CA ARG A 105 -2.59 0.24 16.37
C ARG A 105 -2.53 1.64 16.97
N ARG A 106 -1.86 2.58 16.29
CA ARG A 106 -1.75 3.99 16.71
C ARG A 106 -3.11 4.68 16.71
N ALA A 107 -3.93 4.48 15.68
CA ALA A 107 -5.27 5.04 15.59
C ALA A 107 -6.16 4.55 16.76
N ARG A 108 -6.11 3.25 17.07
CA ARG A 108 -6.81 2.69 18.24
C ARG A 108 -6.33 3.29 19.55
N ALA A 109 -5.02 3.47 19.72
CA ALA A 109 -4.45 4.14 20.89
C ALA A 109 -4.88 5.62 21.00
N GLN A 110 -5.22 6.27 19.88
CA GLN A 110 -5.80 7.62 19.83
C GLN A 110 -7.32 7.64 20.01
N GLY A 111 -7.96 6.49 20.30
CA GLY A 111 -9.39 6.40 20.58
C GLY A 111 -10.27 6.12 19.36
N VAL A 112 -9.69 5.77 18.21
CA VAL A 112 -10.48 5.28 17.06
C VAL A 112 -11.06 3.90 17.39
N ALA A 113 -12.36 3.88 17.71
CA ALA A 113 -13.07 2.67 18.16
C ALA A 113 -13.77 1.89 17.04
N ARG A 114 -13.92 2.47 15.84
CA ARG A 114 -14.54 1.78 14.71
C ARG A 114 -13.62 0.70 14.13
N PRO A 115 -14.15 -0.31 13.44
CA PRO A 115 -13.34 -1.27 12.70
C PRO A 115 -12.43 -0.58 11.66
N LEU A 116 -11.19 -1.05 11.54
CA LEU A 116 -10.20 -0.54 10.59
C LEU A 116 -9.64 -1.70 9.78
N TRP A 117 -9.46 -1.49 8.47
CA TRP A 117 -8.95 -2.49 7.53
C TRP A 117 -7.73 -1.96 6.77
N VAL A 118 -6.91 -2.90 6.29
CA VAL A 118 -5.75 -2.64 5.44
C VAL A 118 -5.94 -3.38 4.13
N ALA A 119 -5.91 -2.66 3.01
CA ALA A 119 -5.97 -3.21 1.67
C ALA A 119 -4.58 -3.16 1.04
N ALA A 120 -4.08 -4.32 0.60
CA ALA A 120 -2.79 -4.38 -0.08
C ALA A 120 -2.91 -3.81 -1.51
N SER A 121 -2.12 -2.77 -1.81
CA SER A 121 -2.08 -2.17 -3.14
C SER A 121 -1.22 -3.01 -4.10
N ALA A 122 -1.78 -3.35 -5.26
CA ALA A 122 -1.07 -4.02 -6.33
C ALA A 122 -1.21 -3.20 -7.63
N GLY A 123 -0.32 -2.23 -7.83
CA GLY A 123 -0.35 -1.37 -9.01
C GLY A 123 -0.03 -2.14 -10.31
N PRO A 124 -0.54 -1.64 -11.45
CA PRO A 124 -0.41 -2.30 -12.75
C PRO A 124 1.05 -2.35 -13.22
N TYR A 125 1.33 -3.18 -14.23
CA TYR A 125 2.65 -3.22 -14.88
C TYR A 125 3.13 -1.84 -15.35
N GLY A 126 2.24 -1.02 -15.89
CA GLY A 126 2.59 0.33 -16.35
C GLY A 126 3.15 1.25 -15.25
N ALA A 127 2.67 1.12 -14.01
CA ALA A 127 3.17 1.89 -12.88
C ALA A 127 4.63 1.55 -12.50
N MET A 128 5.09 0.34 -12.85
CA MET A 128 6.49 -0.06 -12.72
C MET A 128 7.35 0.44 -13.89
N LEU A 129 6.78 0.56 -15.09
CA LEU A 129 7.46 1.18 -16.23
C LEU A 129 7.69 2.68 -16.00
N ALA A 130 6.79 3.33 -15.25
CA ALA A 130 6.86 4.73 -14.88
C ALA A 130 6.95 5.69 -16.10
N ASP A 131 6.21 5.34 -17.16
CA ASP A 131 6.10 6.09 -18.42
C ASP A 131 4.65 6.55 -18.70
N GLY A 132 3.78 6.46 -17.68
CA GLY A 132 2.34 6.77 -17.76
C GLY A 132 1.52 5.70 -18.49
N SER A 133 2.09 4.53 -18.79
CA SER A 133 1.36 3.46 -19.47
C SER A 133 0.26 2.82 -18.61
N GLU A 134 0.24 3.05 -17.29
CA GLU A 134 -0.89 2.65 -16.42
C GLU A 134 -2.25 3.22 -16.89
N TYR A 135 -2.24 4.34 -17.62
CA TYR A 135 -3.45 4.96 -18.18
C TYR A 135 -3.74 4.52 -19.63
N ARG A 136 -2.87 3.70 -20.24
CA ARG A 136 -2.97 3.25 -21.65
C ARG A 136 -3.22 1.75 -21.80
N GLY A 137 -2.61 0.92 -20.96
CA GLY A 137 -2.89 -0.53 -20.88
C GLY A 137 -2.37 -1.42 -22.03
N ARG A 138 -1.63 -0.90 -23.00
CA ARG A 138 -1.13 -1.65 -24.19
C ARG A 138 0.35 -2.02 -24.08
N TYR A 139 0.69 -2.83 -23.08
CA TYR A 139 2.08 -3.18 -22.75
C TYR A 139 2.73 -4.20 -23.70
N GLY A 140 1.96 -4.81 -24.62
CA GLY A 140 2.44 -5.90 -25.48
C GLY A 140 2.63 -7.23 -24.75
N LEU A 141 2.09 -7.37 -23.53
CA LEU A 141 2.18 -8.57 -22.70
C LEU A 141 0.91 -9.41 -22.78
N THR A 142 1.10 -10.72 -22.71
CA THR A 142 0.04 -11.72 -22.52
C THR A 142 -0.45 -11.73 -21.07
N ALA A 143 -1.63 -12.30 -20.83
CA ALA A 143 -2.15 -12.50 -19.47
C ALA A 143 -1.19 -13.33 -18.60
N GLY A 144 -0.56 -14.37 -19.16
CA GLY A 144 0.41 -15.19 -18.42
C GLY A 144 1.71 -14.46 -18.06
N GLU A 145 2.12 -13.47 -18.85
CA GLU A 145 3.27 -12.61 -18.50
C GLU A 145 2.92 -11.64 -17.38
N LEU A 146 1.73 -11.02 -17.43
CA LEU A 146 1.23 -10.18 -16.34
C LEU A 146 1.10 -10.99 -15.05
N GLU A 147 0.58 -12.22 -15.13
CA GLU A 147 0.49 -13.11 -13.98
C GLU A 147 1.87 -13.41 -13.38
N ARG A 148 2.86 -13.78 -14.19
CA ARG A 148 4.24 -14.04 -13.71
C ARG A 148 4.86 -12.82 -13.04
N PHE A 149 4.56 -11.62 -13.53
CA PHE A 149 5.01 -10.36 -12.95
C PHE A 149 4.33 -10.05 -11.61
N HIS A 150 3.00 -10.23 -11.52
CA HIS A 150 2.24 -9.89 -10.31
C HIS A 150 2.36 -10.95 -9.21
N ARG A 151 2.37 -12.24 -9.56
CA ARG A 151 2.28 -13.37 -8.63
C ARG A 151 3.26 -13.28 -7.45
N PRO A 152 4.58 -13.07 -7.66
CA PRO A 152 5.52 -13.04 -6.54
C PRO A 152 5.22 -11.93 -5.53
N ARG A 153 4.76 -10.76 -5.99
CA ARG A 153 4.42 -9.66 -5.07
C ARG A 153 3.15 -9.95 -4.29
N LEU A 154 2.16 -10.57 -4.95
CA LEU A 154 0.88 -10.92 -4.32
C LEU A 154 1.07 -12.00 -3.25
N GLU A 155 1.96 -12.97 -3.50
CA GLU A 155 2.34 -13.98 -2.50
C GLU A 155 2.97 -13.34 -1.25
N VAL A 156 3.83 -12.33 -1.42
CA VAL A 156 4.41 -11.58 -0.30
C VAL A 156 3.37 -10.75 0.45
N LEU A 157 2.45 -10.08 -0.26
CA LEU A 157 1.41 -9.25 0.34
C LEU A 157 0.34 -10.07 1.07
N ALA A 158 0.15 -11.33 0.68
CA ALA A 158 -0.85 -12.24 1.26
C ALA A 158 -0.33 -13.09 2.43
N ALA A 159 0.98 -13.11 2.67
CA ALA A 159 1.63 -13.85 3.76
C ALA A 159 1.34 -13.23 5.14
#